data_AF-A0A1I8EVM3-F1
#
_entry.id   AF-A0A1I8EVM3-F1
#
_cell.length_a   1.000
_cell.length_b   1.000
_cell.length_c   1.000
_cell.angle_alpha   90.00
_cell.angle_beta   90.00
_cell.angle_gamma   90.00
#
_symmetry.space_group_name_H-M   'P 1'
#
loop_
_entity.id
_entity.type
_entity.pdbx_description
1 polymer ?
#
loop_
_entity_poly.entity_id
_entity_poly.type
_entity_poly.pdbx_seq_one_letter_code
_entity_poly.pdbx_strand_id
1 'polypeptide(L)'
;YQQTRKSKVEQICVLENGKAVVKTLGCIFVHKGYNTLFLKPGTYTIWNQQIDGLAIGVICRQPKNDGMPSLETFRIEDIISKVNGLQYDQPRDQLIN
;
A
#
# COMPACT_ATOMS: atom_id res chain seq x y z
N TYR A 1 9.17 1.86 -10.93
CA TYR A 1 9.48 1.95 -9.49
C TYR A 1 9.32 3.39 -9.04
N GLN A 2 8.32 3.68 -8.21
CA GLN A 2 8.12 5.01 -7.62
C GLN A 2 8.37 4.89 -6.11
N GLN A 3 9.37 5.61 -5.59
CA GLN A 3 9.71 5.63 -4.18
C GLN A 3 9.76 7.07 -3.68
N THR A 4 9.10 7.31 -2.56
CA THR A 4 9.16 8.55 -1.79
C THR A 4 9.79 8.25 -0.43
N ARG A 5 9.95 9.27 0.42
CA ARG A 5 10.41 9.09 1.81
C ARG A 5 9.47 8.21 2.66
N LYS A 6 8.20 8.06 2.26
CA LYS A 6 7.15 7.38 3.04
C LYS A 6 6.49 6.21 2.32
N SER A 7 6.78 6.01 1.05
CA SER A 7 6.11 5.00 0.25
C SER A 7 7.00 4.42 -0.84
N LYS A 8 6.71 3.18 -1.21
CA LYS A 8 7.29 2.49 -2.36
C LYS A 8 6.18 1.73 -3.07
N VAL A 9 6.12 1.80 -4.39
CA VAL A 9 5.22 0.97 -5.20
C VAL A 9 6.03 -0.20 -5.76
N GLU A 10 5.64 -1.41 -5.39
CA GLU A 10 6.29 -2.64 -5.84
C GLU A 10 5.62 -3.15 -7.12
N GLN A 11 6.45 -3.49 -8.11
CA GLN A 11 6.00 -3.92 -9.43
C GLN A 11 6.77 -5.16 -9.85
N ILE A 12 6.12 -6.01 -10.64
CA ILE A 12 6.70 -7.19 -11.27
C ILE A 12 6.49 -7.10 -12.78
N CYS A 13 7.44 -7.62 -13.55
CA CYS A 13 7.26 -7.83 -14.98
C CYS A 13 6.86 -9.29 -15.19
N VAL A 14 5.69 -9.53 -15.78
CA VAL A 14 5.19 -10.86 -16.12
C VAL A 14 5.08 -11.01 -17.62
N LEU A 15 5.31 -12.22 -18.12
CA LEU A 15 5.09 -12.54 -19.53
C LEU A 15 3.64 -13.00 -19.72
N GLU A 16 2.82 -12.20 -20.39
CA GLU A 16 1.44 -12.54 -20.73
C GLU A 16 1.24 -12.48 -22.24
N ASN A 17 0.74 -13.57 -22.83
CA ASN A 17 0.53 -13.70 -24.27
C ASN A 17 1.77 -13.32 -25.11
N GLY A 18 2.96 -13.73 -24.65
CA GLY A 18 4.23 -13.45 -25.32
C GLY A 18 4.70 -11.99 -25.22
N LYS A 19 4.05 -11.15 -24.40
CA LYS A 19 4.44 -9.76 -24.17
C LYS A 19 4.81 -9.55 -22.70
N ALA A 20 5.86 -8.76 -22.48
CA ALA A 20 6.21 -8.29 -21.14
C ALA A 20 5.19 -7.25 -20.68
N VAL A 21 4.52 -7.53 -19.56
CA VAL A 21 3.51 -6.66 -18.94
C VAL A 21 3.95 -6.33 -17.52
N VAL A 22 4.01 -5.04 -17.18
CA VAL A 22 4.31 -4.60 -15.82
C VAL A 22 3.03 -4.63 -15.00
N LYS A 23 3.02 -5.38 -13.90
CA LYS A 23 1.93 -5.43 -12.92
C LYS A 23 2.38 -4.85 -11.59
N THR A 24 1.50 -4.13 -10.93
CA THR A 24 1.74 -3.65 -9.57
C THR A 24 1.42 -4.77 -8.58
N LEU A 25 2.38 -5.11 -7.73
CA LEU A 25 2.22 -6.11 -6.69
C LEU A 25 1.54 -5.50 -5.45
N GLY A 26 1.93 -4.29 -5.07
CA GLY A 26 1.37 -3.58 -3.92
C GLY A 26 2.09 -2.29 -3.56
N CYS A 27 1.60 -1.63 -2.53
CA CYS A 27 2.20 -0.45 -1.93
C CYS A 27 2.89 -0.82 -0.62
N ILE A 28 4.10 -0.30 -0.44
CA ILE A 28 4.90 -0.47 0.78
C ILE A 28 4.95 0.86 1.52
N PHE A 29 4.53 0.87 2.77
CA PHE A 29 4.71 1.99 3.68
C PHE A 29 6.12 1.97 4.26
N VAL A 30 6.82 3.11 4.14
CA VAL A 30 8.17 3.29 4.65
C VAL A 30 8.12 4.15 5.90
N HIS A 31 8.59 3.60 7.02
CA HIS A 31 8.69 4.30 8.30
C HIS A 31 10.13 4.28 8.79
N LYS A 32 10.67 5.45 9.14
CA LYS A 32 12.07 5.64 9.58
C LYS A 32 13.12 5.03 8.63
N GLY A 33 12.82 4.99 7.33
CA GLY A 33 13.69 4.43 6.30
C GLY A 33 13.54 2.92 6.08
N TYR A 34 12.70 2.24 6.86
CA TYR A 34 12.44 0.81 6.74
C TYR A 34 11.09 0.55 6.08
N ASN A 35 11.03 -0.51 5.27
CA ASN A 35 9.75 -1.04 4.78
C ASN A 35 9.04 -1.69 5.95
N THR A 36 7.82 -1.22 6.26
CA THR A 36 7.13 -1.62 7.50
C THR A 36 5.80 -2.30 7.27
N LEU A 37 5.17 -2.06 6.13
CA LEU A 37 3.85 -2.59 5.84
C LEU A 37 3.64 -2.68 4.34
N PHE A 38 3.14 -3.82 3.88
CA PHE A 38 2.75 -4.05 2.49
C PHE A 38 1.23 -4.15 2.39
N LEU A 39 0.67 -3.50 1.39
CA LEU A 39 -0.75 -3.55 1.06
C LEU A 39 -0.95 -3.90 -0.40
N LYS A 40 -1.91 -4.77 -0.68
CA LYS A 40 -2.36 -5.01 -2.05
C LYS A 40 -3.09 -3.79 -2.64
N PRO A 41 -3.07 -3.59 -3.96
CA PRO A 41 -3.87 -2.52 -4.57
C PRO A 41 -5.36 -2.68 -4.27
N GLY A 42 -6.05 -1.56 -4.01
CA GLY A 42 -7.47 -1.55 -3.67
C GLY A 42 -7.78 -1.92 -2.22
N THR A 43 -6.77 -1.96 -1.35
CA THR A 43 -6.95 -2.31 0.06
C THR A 43 -6.56 -1.19 1.02
N TYR A 44 -7.02 -1.33 2.26
CA TYR A 44 -6.63 -0.51 3.39
C TYR A 44 -6.32 -1.38 4.60
N THR A 45 -5.57 -0.84 5.55
CA THR A 45 -5.37 -1.47 6.85
C THR A 45 -5.22 -0.43 7.96
N ILE A 46 -5.34 -0.88 9.21
CA ILE A 46 -5.09 -0.07 10.38
C ILE A 46 -3.76 -0.50 10.98
N TRP A 47 -2.78 0.41 10.90
CA TRP A 47 -1.44 0.17 11.39
C TRP A 47 -1.27 0.81 12.77
N ASN A 48 -1.09 -0.03 13.78
CA ASN A 48 -1.01 0.37 15.19
C ASN A 48 0.41 0.33 15.75
N GLN A 49 1.31 -0.43 15.13
CA GLN A 49 2.46 -0.97 15.87
C GLN A 49 3.70 -0.08 15.88
N GLN A 50 3.80 0.97 15.06
CA GLN A 50 5.09 1.67 14.88
C GLN A 50 5.07 3.20 14.71
N ILE A 51 3.93 3.89 14.74
CA ILE A 51 3.93 5.37 14.63
C ILE A 51 3.60 5.99 15.98
N ASP A 52 4.62 6.27 16.79
CA ASP A 52 4.55 7.16 17.96
C ASP A 52 3.36 6.87 18.92
N GLY A 53 2.91 5.61 19.00
CA GLY A 53 1.78 5.17 19.82
C GLY A 53 0.39 5.45 19.26
N LEU A 54 0.28 5.99 18.03
CA LEU A 54 -0.98 6.30 17.36
C LEU A 54 -1.26 5.32 16.22
N ALA A 55 -2.48 4.80 16.20
CA ALA A 55 -2.96 4.04 15.05
C ALA A 55 -3.20 4.98 13.87
N ILE A 56 -2.73 4.59 12.69
CA ILE A 56 -3.01 5.28 11.44
C ILE A 56 -3.68 4.32 10.46
N GLY A 57 -4.53 4.87 9.60
CA GLY A 57 -5.03 4.17 8.44
C GLY A 57 -4.03 4.27 7.29
N VAL A 58 -3.77 3.16 6.60
CA VAL A 58 -2.92 3.11 5.40
C VAL A 58 -3.73 2.52 4.26
N ILE A 59 -3.66 3.14 3.08
CA ILE A 59 -4.41 2.77 1.87
C ILE A 59 -3.41 2.56 0.73
N CYS A 60 -3.58 1.48 -0.03
CA CYS A 60 -2.99 1.35 -1.36
C CYS A 60 -4.11 1.56 -2.39
N ARG A 61 -4.26 2.79 -2.86
CA ARG A 61 -5.38 3.18 -3.71
C ARG A 61 -5.08 2.78 -5.15
N GLN A 62 -5.94 1.93 -5.70
CA GLN A 62 -5.93 1.60 -7.12
C GLN A 62 -6.77 2.63 -7.90
N PRO A 63 -6.18 3.42 -8.81
CA PRO A 63 -6.96 4.30 -9.67
C PRO A 63 -7.79 3.50 -10.68
N LYS A 64 -8.95 4.07 -11.08
CA LYS A 64 -9.94 3.40 -11.97
C LYS A 64 -9.43 3.15 -13.40
N ASN A 65 -8.42 3.88 -13.85
CA ASN A 65 -7.96 3.86 -15.24
C ASN A 65 -6.63 3.08 -15.41
N ASP A 66 -6.45 1.99 -14.66
CA ASP A 66 -5.21 1.19 -14.65
C ASP A 66 -3.91 1.98 -14.37
N GLY A 67 -4.07 3.15 -13.76
CA GLY A 67 -2.94 3.97 -13.32
C GLY A 67 -2.14 3.30 -12.19
N MET A 68 -0.97 3.86 -11.89
CA MET A 68 -0.12 3.37 -10.81
C MET A 68 -0.82 3.57 -9.45
N PRO A 69 -0.90 2.53 -8.61
CA PRO A 69 -1.40 2.67 -7.25
C PRO A 69 -0.61 3.66 -6.42
N SER A 70 -1.31 4.38 -5.55
CA SER A 70 -0.71 5.33 -4.62
C SER A 70 -0.89 4.88 -3.18
N LEU A 71 0.12 5.16 -2.36
CA LEU A 71 -0.02 4.99 -0.92
C LEU A 71 -0.54 6.28 -0.29
N GLU A 72 -1.62 6.16 0.48
CA GLU A 72 -2.22 7.26 1.23
C GLU A 72 -2.31 6.86 2.71
N THR A 73 -2.17 7.83 3.61
CA THR A 73 -2.40 7.63 5.05
C THR A 73 -3.52 8.53 5.53
N PHE A 74 -4.31 8.08 6.50
CA PHE A 74 -5.42 8.83 7.06
C PHE A 74 -5.52 8.64 8.58
N ARG A 75 -6.21 9.55 9.27
CA ARG A 75 -6.50 9.42 10.70
C ARG A 75 -7.67 8.48 10.90
N ILE A 76 -7.69 7.71 11.98
CA ILE A 76 -8.74 6.71 12.23
C ILE A 76 -10.15 7.32 12.25
N GLU A 77 -10.27 8.56 12.72
CA GLU A 77 -11.52 9.35 12.70
C GLU A 77 -12.13 9.50 11.30
N ASP A 78 -11.30 9.50 10.25
CA ASP A 78 -11.75 9.69 8.86
C ASP A 78 -12.13 8.37 8.15
N ILE A 79 -12.05 7.22 8.84
CA ILE A 79 -12.11 5.88 8.21
C ILE A 79 -13.31 5.70 7.28
N ILE A 80 -14.51 6.09 7.73
CA ILE A 80 -15.76 5.94 6.98
C ILE A 80 -15.67 6.63 5.61
N SER A 81 -15.07 7.82 5.55
CA SER A 81 -14.93 8.60 4.33
C SER A 81 -13.81 8.11 3.41
N LYS A 82 -12.81 7.41 3.97
CA LYS A 82 -11.57 7.05 3.28
C LYS A 82 -11.58 5.65 2.66
N VAL A 83 -12.32 4.71 3.26
CA VAL A 83 -12.27 3.28 2.89
C VAL A 83 -13.37 2.83 1.94
N ASN A 84 -14.19 3.77 1.43
CA ASN A 84 -15.26 3.43 0.50
C ASN A 84 -14.72 2.72 -0.75
N GLY A 85 -15.24 1.52 -1.01
CA GLY A 85 -14.82 0.67 -2.12
C GLY A 85 -13.46 -0.02 -1.94
N LEU A 86 -12.86 0.04 -0.74
CA LEU A 86 -11.62 -0.65 -0.42
C LEU A 86 -11.89 -1.89 0.42
N GLN A 87 -11.04 -2.91 0.26
CA GLN A 87 -11.07 -4.10 1.10
C GLN A 87 -10.09 -3.97 2.27
N TYR A 88 -10.45 -4.50 3.44
CA TYR A 88 -9.51 -4.58 4.54
C TYR A 88 -8.44 -5.64 4.26
N ASP A 89 -7.18 -5.26 4.32
CA ASP A 89 -6.02 -6.15 4.22
C ASP A 89 -5.41 -6.29 5.61
N GLN A 90 -5.41 -7.49 6.15
CA GLN A 90 -4.83 -7.73 7.46
C GLN A 90 -3.33 -7.45 7.41
N PRO A 91 -2.78 -6.64 8.34
CA PRO A 91 -1.35 -6.37 8.36
C PRO A 91 -0.58 -7.69 8.40
N ARG A 92 0.34 -7.87 7.46
CA ARG A 92 1.31 -8.94 7.51
C ARG A 92 2.62 -8.30 7.92
N ASP A 93 3.20 -8.75 9.01
CA ASP A 93 4.58 -8.40 9.34
C ASP A 93 5.45 -8.92 8.19
N GLN A 94 5.89 -8.03 7.30
CA GLN A 94 6.88 -8.37 6.31
C GLN A 94 8.23 -8.44 7.03
N LEU A 95 8.65 -9.65 7.40
CA LEU A 95 10.07 -9.96 7.56
C LEU A 95 10.71 -9.86 6.17
N ILE A 96 11.15 -8.66 5.80
CA ILE A 96 12.03 -8.48 4.65
C ILE A 96 13.45 -8.79 5.14
N ASN A 97 13.91 -10.02 4.85
CA ASN A 97 15.33 -10.36 4.87
C ASN A 97 16.06 -9.68 3.70
#